data_AF-A0AAD2GCC4-F1
#
_entry.id   AF-A0AAD2GCC4-F1
#
_cell.length_a   1.000
_cell.length_b   1.000
_cell.length_c   1.000
_cell.angle_alpha   90.00
_cell.angle_beta   90.00
_cell.angle_gamma   90.00
#
_symmetry.space_group_name_H-M   'P 1'
#
loop_
_entity.id
_entity.type
_entity.pdbx_description
1 polymer ?
#
loop_
_entity_poly.entity_id
_entity_poly.type
_entity_poly.pdbx_seq_one_letter_code
_entity_poly.pdbx_strand_id
1 'polypeptide(L)'
;MKSYLALFCLSLGGSQIAQGFVAPQNSGFRVSTTIKNSFDVFSEELANEESSSARRSLIHSAAAASFSLALGGAIVPAVNADVGTLPEFGDSEAIIQGLTVNVSDKSQLDGMVEFLVKGFDFQILRQRIRDTVEEIWLGYGPEQLSIPGDFEIPVSSFAKYGGHMSLKLVLDSRVMKPLYKGGDDAPGNNIDFLQVGVPGYRISQMVASGGKILDAYGLVNVVSPSGFPMRGIVGITPDPIMLVAVNCKDVKESKAFYEKLGFVEQEYPYSRPSKGTTIFEPAPPAKSVYMAPSAGCMGVLLQPTKKRITPNPAVESLNIVYNPTNGNDGDGLLLTDPSGLGIRFMSASTFTEEEKKTR
;
A
#
# COMPACT_ATOMS: atom_id res chain seq x y z
N MET A 1 -23.80 -36.92 -37.49
CA MET A 1 -24.16 -38.36 -37.43
C MET A 1 -22.88 -39.16 -37.21
N LYS A 2 -22.89 -40.01 -36.18
CA LYS A 2 -21.86 -40.99 -35.76
C LYS A 2 -20.62 -40.46 -35.02
N SER A 3 -20.83 -40.37 -33.71
CA SER A 3 -19.86 -40.35 -32.61
C SER A 3 -19.07 -41.65 -32.50
N TYR A 4 -17.80 -41.57 -32.09
CA TYR A 4 -17.08 -42.69 -31.47
C TYR A 4 -16.69 -42.30 -30.05
N LEU A 5 -17.33 -42.99 -29.11
CA LEU A 5 -17.11 -42.94 -27.68
C LEU A 5 -16.12 -44.07 -27.35
N ALA A 6 -14.96 -43.75 -26.78
CA ALA A 6 -14.04 -44.75 -26.24
C ALA A 6 -14.09 -44.66 -24.71
N LEU A 7 -14.72 -45.70 -24.14
CA LEU A 7 -14.88 -45.98 -22.72
C LEU A 7 -13.58 -46.67 -22.24
N PHE A 8 -12.94 -46.16 -21.18
CA PHE A 8 -11.93 -46.91 -20.44
C PHE A 8 -12.39 -47.09 -18.99
N CYS A 9 -12.56 -48.36 -18.62
CA CYS A 9 -12.82 -48.87 -17.27
C CYS A 9 -11.71 -49.87 -16.96
N LEU A 10 -11.08 -49.74 -15.79
CA LEU A 10 -10.25 -50.72 -15.04
C LEU A 10 -9.69 -49.89 -13.85
N SER A 11 -9.57 -50.34 -12.61
CA SER A 11 -9.92 -51.56 -11.88
C SER A 11 -9.58 -51.28 -10.40
N LEU A 12 -10.34 -51.91 -9.50
CA LEU A 12 -10.12 -51.93 -8.05
C LEU A 12 -8.87 -52.73 -7.62
N GLY A 13 -8.34 -52.38 -6.44
CA GLY A 13 -7.43 -53.15 -5.58
C GLY A 13 -6.91 -52.22 -4.48
N GLY A 14 -7.27 -52.33 -3.20
CA GLY A 14 -7.06 -53.46 -2.28
C GLY A 14 -5.74 -53.24 -1.52
N SER A 15 -5.72 -52.50 -0.41
CA SER A 15 -5.83 -52.95 1.00
C SER A 15 -4.48 -53.23 1.70
N GLN A 16 -4.38 -52.71 2.94
CA GLN A 16 -3.64 -53.19 4.12
C GLN A 16 -2.37 -52.48 4.66
N ILE A 17 -2.57 -51.93 5.88
CA ILE A 17 -1.85 -52.16 7.16
C ILE A 17 -0.39 -51.67 7.33
N ALA A 18 -0.19 -50.77 8.31
CA ALA A 18 0.80 -50.82 9.41
C ALA A 18 0.64 -49.54 10.28
N GLN A 19 -0.06 -49.55 11.42
CA GLN A 19 0.43 -49.85 12.78
C GLN A 19 1.84 -49.36 13.16
N GLY A 20 1.86 -48.37 14.07
CA GLY A 20 2.77 -48.31 15.22
C GLY A 20 4.05 -47.50 15.06
N PHE A 21 4.20 -46.41 15.84
CA PHE A 21 5.41 -46.07 16.60
C PHE A 21 5.11 -44.87 17.53
N VAL A 22 4.82 -45.13 18.82
CA VAL A 22 5.68 -44.92 20.01
C VAL A 22 5.99 -43.44 20.32
N ALA A 23 5.32 -42.93 21.35
CA ALA A 23 5.66 -41.72 22.08
C ALA A 23 6.76 -42.00 23.12
N PRO A 24 7.66 -41.04 23.39
CA PRO A 24 8.41 -41.02 24.64
C PRO A 24 7.77 -40.07 25.66
N GLN A 25 7.48 -40.63 26.84
CA GLN A 25 7.23 -39.90 28.08
C GLN A 25 8.54 -39.58 28.83
N ASN A 26 8.48 -38.48 29.57
CA ASN A 26 9.15 -38.18 30.85
C ASN A 26 10.66 -37.88 30.90
N SER A 27 10.96 -36.61 31.24
CA SER A 27 11.56 -36.21 32.53
C SER A 27 11.56 -34.67 32.55
N GLY A 28 10.96 -33.95 33.49
CA GLY A 28 11.23 -34.00 34.91
C GLY A 28 12.34 -33.00 35.28
N PHE A 29 12.05 -31.69 35.29
CA PHE A 29 12.88 -30.70 36.01
C PHE A 29 12.01 -29.60 36.62
N ARG A 30 12.12 -29.43 37.94
CA ARG A 30 11.39 -28.47 38.77
C ARG A 30 12.32 -27.33 39.21
N VAL A 31 11.79 -26.10 39.05
CA VAL A 31 11.79 -24.94 39.97
C VAL A 31 13.12 -24.43 40.54
N SER A 32 13.43 -23.16 40.25
CA SER A 32 13.72 -22.18 41.33
C SER A 32 13.49 -20.73 40.89
N THR A 33 12.54 -20.11 41.59
CA THR A 33 12.29 -18.71 41.94
C THR A 33 13.44 -17.71 41.78
N THR A 34 13.15 -16.49 41.26
CA THR A 34 13.39 -15.20 41.96
C THR A 34 12.68 -14.06 41.22
N ILE A 35 11.68 -13.48 41.87
CA ILE A 35 11.07 -12.18 41.60
C ILE A 35 11.96 -11.12 42.28
N LYS A 36 12.37 -10.07 41.57
CA LYS A 36 12.72 -8.76 42.17
C LYS A 36 12.34 -7.62 41.22
N ASN A 37 11.52 -6.72 41.76
CA ASN A 37 11.08 -5.43 41.21
C ASN A 37 12.19 -4.37 41.28
N SER A 38 12.12 -3.40 40.35
CA SER A 38 12.52 -1.97 40.46
C SER A 38 12.49 -1.43 39.01
N PHE A 39 11.65 -0.52 38.51
CA PHE A 39 11.13 0.77 38.95
C PHE A 39 12.18 1.77 39.45
N ASP A 40 12.18 2.94 38.80
CA ASP A 40 13.01 4.16 38.92
C ASP A 40 14.24 4.27 38.00
N VAL A 41 14.57 5.40 37.32
CA VAL A 41 13.96 6.73 37.06
C VAL A 41 14.88 7.43 36.03
N PHE A 42 14.30 8.27 35.16
CA PHE A 42 14.86 9.41 34.39
C PHE A 42 16.38 9.62 34.23
N SER A 43 16.83 9.82 32.98
CA SER A 43 17.36 11.10 32.44
C SER A 43 18.35 10.83 31.31
N GLU A 44 17.96 11.07 30.06
CA GLU A 44 18.86 11.55 29.00
C GLU A 44 18.02 11.97 27.77
N GLU A 45 17.33 13.09 27.93
CA GLU A 45 16.73 13.84 26.85
C GLU A 45 17.47 15.17 26.80
N LEU A 46 18.37 15.33 25.82
CA LEU A 46 18.94 16.61 25.35
C LEU A 46 19.88 16.35 24.15
N ALA A 47 19.33 15.90 23.02
CA ALA A 47 19.93 16.03 21.70
C ALA A 47 18.99 15.49 20.60
N ASN A 48 17.90 16.19 20.26
CA ASN A 48 17.19 15.87 19.00
C ASN A 48 16.35 17.00 18.37
N GLU A 49 16.41 18.24 18.88
CA GLU A 49 15.61 19.34 18.29
C GLU A 49 16.12 19.88 16.95
N GLU A 50 17.39 19.63 16.58
CA GLU A 50 17.93 20.12 15.29
C GLU A 50 17.44 19.30 14.07
N SER A 51 16.91 18.08 14.25
CA SER A 51 16.46 17.25 13.12
C SER A 51 15.10 17.65 12.55
N SER A 52 14.21 18.27 13.33
CA SER A 52 12.85 18.60 12.87
C SER A 52 12.84 19.84 11.97
N SER A 53 13.68 20.83 12.27
CA SER A 53 13.83 22.07 11.49
C SER A 53 14.38 21.81 10.07
N ALA A 54 15.33 20.86 9.92
CA ALA A 54 15.93 20.53 8.63
C ALA A 54 14.99 19.73 7.71
N ARG A 55 14.09 18.89 8.26
CA ARG A 55 13.06 18.15 7.49
C ARG A 55 12.06 19.11 6.85
N ARG A 56 11.65 20.13 7.61
CA ARG A 56 10.66 21.13 7.21
C ARG A 56 11.07 21.92 5.97
N SER A 57 12.34 22.29 5.82
CA SER A 57 12.76 23.15 4.70
C SER A 57 12.71 22.46 3.33
N LEU A 58 12.61 21.13 3.25
CA LEU A 58 12.76 20.38 2.00
C LEU A 58 11.44 20.12 1.27
N ILE A 59 10.33 19.90 1.97
CA ILE A 59 8.99 19.94 1.34
C ILE A 59 8.76 21.34 0.76
N HIS A 60 9.22 22.38 1.48
CA HIS A 60 9.24 23.75 0.97
C HIS A 60 10.23 23.96 -0.17
N SER A 61 11.43 23.36 -0.16
CA SER A 61 12.41 23.49 -1.25
C SER A 61 11.97 22.77 -2.54
N ALA A 62 11.22 21.68 -2.42
CA ALA A 62 10.59 21.00 -3.55
C ALA A 62 9.37 21.77 -4.09
N ALA A 63 8.61 22.44 -3.21
CA ALA A 63 7.48 23.30 -3.58
C ALA A 63 7.91 24.71 -4.07
N ALA A 64 9.08 25.21 -3.63
CA ALA A 64 9.60 26.55 -3.90
C ALA A 64 10.76 26.58 -4.91
N ALA A 65 11.01 25.49 -5.64
CA ALA A 65 11.94 25.47 -6.78
C ALA A 65 11.40 26.22 -8.02
N SER A 66 10.51 27.19 -7.81
CA SER A 66 10.18 28.27 -8.71
C SER A 66 10.03 29.54 -7.86
N PHE A 67 11.02 30.43 -7.98
CA PHE A 67 11.17 31.77 -7.37
C PHE A 67 12.16 31.95 -6.19
N SER A 68 13.06 32.89 -6.47
CA SER A 68 14.22 33.43 -5.78
C SER A 68 14.07 33.90 -4.32
N LEU A 69 15.17 33.74 -3.55
CA LEU A 69 15.79 34.64 -2.55
C LEU A 69 14.92 35.70 -1.82
N ALA A 70 14.83 35.61 -0.48
CA ALA A 70 15.18 36.68 0.48
C ALA A 70 15.07 36.24 1.96
N LEU A 71 15.93 36.81 2.80
CA LEU A 71 16.08 36.63 4.26
C LEU A 71 14.91 37.18 5.09
N GLY A 72 14.70 36.62 6.29
CA GLY A 72 14.07 37.33 7.42
C GLY A 72 13.35 36.40 8.40
N GLY A 73 13.93 36.20 9.58
CA GLY A 73 13.38 35.33 10.62
C GLY A 73 12.15 35.90 11.32
N ALA A 74 11.15 35.03 11.49
CA ALA A 74 10.13 35.13 12.52
C ALA A 74 9.95 33.72 13.11
N ILE A 75 9.99 33.60 14.44
CA ILE A 75 9.67 32.37 15.14
C ILE A 75 8.15 32.21 15.04
N VAL A 76 7.71 31.39 14.08
CA VAL A 76 6.31 30.99 13.94
C VAL A 76 6.01 29.96 15.04
N PRO A 77 4.95 30.12 15.84
CA PRO A 77 4.55 29.10 16.80
C PRO A 77 4.31 27.77 16.06
N ALA A 78 4.73 26.66 16.64
CA ALA A 78 4.55 25.33 16.09
C ALA A 78 3.05 25.08 15.86
N VAL A 79 2.63 25.19 14.60
CA VAL A 79 1.38 24.60 14.14
C VAL A 79 1.64 23.10 14.13
N ASN A 80 0.80 22.33 14.83
CA ASN A 80 0.92 20.88 14.94
C ASN A 80 1.13 20.25 13.56
N ALA A 81 2.13 19.36 13.46
CA ALA A 81 2.51 18.69 12.22
C ALA A 81 1.45 17.65 11.77
N ASP A 82 0.43 17.43 12.58
CA ASP A 82 -0.61 16.42 12.43
C ASP A 82 -1.31 16.51 11.06
N VAL A 83 -1.26 15.41 10.32
CA VAL A 83 -2.15 15.19 9.18
C VAL A 83 -3.46 14.61 9.72
N GLY A 84 -4.41 15.51 10.01
CA GLY A 84 -5.72 15.15 10.55
C GLY A 84 -5.74 15.05 12.07
N THR A 85 -6.51 14.08 12.59
CA THR A 85 -6.74 13.88 14.04
C THR A 85 -6.47 12.45 14.51
N LEU A 86 -5.90 11.62 13.63
CA LEU A 86 -5.55 10.24 13.93
C LEU A 86 -4.25 10.20 14.76
N PRO A 87 -4.23 9.56 15.95
CA PRO A 87 -3.08 9.59 16.85
C PRO A 87 -1.77 9.08 16.23
N GLU A 88 -1.84 8.08 15.34
CA GLU A 88 -0.68 7.53 14.64
C GLU A 88 -0.02 8.50 13.65
N PHE A 89 -0.70 9.59 13.29
CA PHE A 89 -0.22 10.63 12.39
C PHE A 89 0.15 11.93 13.10
N GLY A 90 0.13 11.95 14.45
CA GLY A 90 0.48 13.16 15.22
C GLY A 90 1.88 13.70 14.92
N ASP A 91 2.83 12.81 14.61
CA ASP A 91 4.20 13.22 14.27
C ASP A 91 4.50 13.20 12.76
N SER A 92 3.49 12.93 11.92
CA SER A 92 3.65 12.74 10.48
C SER A 92 3.24 13.99 9.70
N GLU A 93 4.19 14.61 9.00
CA GLU A 93 3.92 15.80 8.14
C GLU A 93 3.19 15.44 6.84
N ALA A 94 3.32 14.18 6.40
CA ALA A 94 2.77 13.67 5.16
C ALA A 94 2.47 12.18 5.28
N ILE A 95 1.39 11.71 4.66
CA ILE A 95 0.99 10.31 4.64
C ILE A 95 0.63 9.87 3.23
N ILE A 96 0.82 8.59 2.92
CA ILE A 96 0.31 8.02 1.67
C ILE A 96 -1.18 7.75 1.84
N GLN A 97 -2.01 8.36 1.00
CA GLN A 97 -3.46 8.20 1.05
C GLN A 97 -4.01 7.39 -0.12
N GLY A 98 -3.25 7.25 -1.20
CA GLY A 98 -3.73 6.50 -2.34
C GLY A 98 -2.75 6.30 -3.48
N LEU A 99 -3.24 5.65 -4.53
CA LEU A 99 -2.54 5.39 -5.77
C LEU A 99 -3.50 5.65 -6.92
N THR A 100 -3.05 6.41 -7.91
CA THR A 100 -3.84 6.75 -9.09
C THR A 100 -3.45 5.85 -10.27
N VAL A 101 -4.42 5.12 -10.80
CA VAL A 101 -4.27 4.23 -11.94
C VAL A 101 -5.19 4.70 -13.06
N ASN A 102 -4.60 5.02 -14.21
CA ASN A 102 -5.31 5.34 -15.44
C ASN A 102 -5.79 4.08 -16.13
N VAL A 103 -6.99 4.14 -16.70
CA VAL A 103 -7.57 3.09 -17.54
C VAL A 103 -7.91 3.66 -18.92
N SER A 104 -7.76 2.84 -19.95
CA SER A 104 -7.83 3.28 -21.35
C SER A 104 -9.24 3.50 -21.86
N ASP A 105 -10.21 2.76 -21.33
CA ASP A 105 -11.59 2.74 -21.80
C ASP A 105 -12.54 2.18 -20.73
N LYS A 106 -13.85 2.28 -21.01
CA LYS A 106 -14.89 1.84 -20.09
C LYS A 106 -14.86 0.33 -19.82
N SER A 107 -14.51 -0.49 -20.81
CA SER A 107 -14.40 -1.95 -20.59
C SER A 107 -13.28 -2.28 -19.64
N GLN A 108 -12.15 -1.57 -19.73
CA GLN A 108 -11.03 -1.74 -18.80
C GLN A 108 -11.37 -1.18 -17.41
N LEU A 109 -12.09 -0.06 -17.32
CA LEU A 109 -12.58 0.46 -16.04
C LEU A 109 -13.47 -0.56 -15.32
N ASP A 110 -14.48 -1.08 -16.04
CA ASP A 110 -15.43 -2.04 -15.48
C ASP A 110 -14.72 -3.35 -15.09
N GLY A 111 -13.80 -3.84 -15.94
CA GLY A 111 -12.95 -4.99 -15.64
C GLY A 111 -12.08 -4.76 -14.39
N MET A 112 -11.48 -3.58 -14.24
CA MET A 112 -10.70 -3.21 -13.05
C MET A 112 -11.56 -3.18 -11.78
N VAL A 113 -12.74 -2.58 -11.84
CA VAL A 113 -13.67 -2.55 -10.71
C VAL A 113 -14.08 -3.97 -10.34
N GLU A 114 -14.51 -4.80 -11.29
CA GLU A 114 -14.88 -6.18 -11.00
C GLU A 114 -13.70 -7.01 -10.48
N PHE A 115 -12.50 -6.81 -11.02
CA PHE A 115 -11.28 -7.46 -10.57
C PHE A 115 -10.98 -7.15 -9.10
N LEU A 116 -11.06 -5.88 -8.70
CA LEU A 116 -10.81 -5.44 -7.33
C LEU A 116 -11.93 -5.90 -6.39
N VAL A 117 -13.19 -5.66 -6.76
CA VAL A 117 -14.35 -5.95 -5.91
C VAL A 117 -14.59 -7.45 -5.77
N LYS A 118 -14.61 -8.21 -6.87
CA LYS A 118 -14.92 -9.66 -6.81
C LYS A 118 -13.68 -10.52 -6.55
N GLY A 119 -12.50 -10.03 -6.93
CA GLY A 119 -11.23 -10.75 -6.76
C GLY A 119 -10.61 -10.55 -5.38
N PHE A 120 -10.62 -9.32 -4.88
CA PHE A 120 -9.96 -8.91 -3.63
C PHE A 120 -10.92 -8.37 -2.56
N ASP A 121 -12.23 -8.37 -2.80
CA ASP A 121 -13.24 -7.84 -1.87
C ASP A 121 -13.06 -6.34 -1.53
N PHE A 122 -12.54 -5.54 -2.47
CA PHE A 122 -12.54 -4.07 -2.37
C PHE A 122 -13.98 -3.54 -2.33
N GLN A 123 -14.15 -2.39 -1.68
CA GLN A 123 -15.39 -1.62 -1.67
C GLN A 123 -15.21 -0.35 -2.50
N ILE A 124 -16.24 0.04 -3.26
CA ILE A 124 -16.31 1.37 -3.87
C ILE A 124 -16.60 2.36 -2.74
N LEU A 125 -15.63 3.24 -2.48
CA LEU A 125 -15.73 4.23 -1.40
C LEU A 125 -16.46 5.49 -1.87
N ARG A 126 -16.19 5.88 -3.11
CA ARG A 126 -16.75 7.08 -3.75
C ARG A 126 -16.55 7.03 -5.26
N GLN A 127 -17.38 7.77 -5.98
CA GLN A 127 -17.33 7.87 -7.44
C GLN A 127 -17.65 9.30 -7.88
N ARG A 128 -16.98 9.75 -8.92
CA ARG A 128 -17.21 11.07 -9.50
C ARG A 128 -17.15 11.01 -11.02
N ILE A 129 -18.09 11.69 -11.67
CA ILE A 129 -18.06 11.91 -13.11
C ILE A 129 -18.04 13.42 -13.35
N ARG A 130 -17.00 13.92 -14.01
CA ARG A 130 -16.84 15.33 -14.41
C ARG A 130 -16.51 15.39 -15.89
N ASP A 131 -17.45 15.90 -16.69
CA ASP A 131 -17.34 15.99 -18.14
C ASP A 131 -16.97 14.66 -18.79
N THR A 132 -15.70 14.49 -19.18
CA THR A 132 -15.17 13.27 -19.83
C THR A 132 -14.37 12.39 -18.89
N VAL A 133 -14.22 12.79 -17.63
CA VAL A 133 -13.40 12.09 -16.64
C VAL A 133 -14.32 11.36 -15.65
N GLU A 134 -14.22 10.03 -15.60
CA GLU A 134 -14.83 9.17 -14.60
C GLU A 134 -13.75 8.70 -13.61
N GLU A 135 -13.98 8.93 -12.32
CA GLU A 135 -13.07 8.59 -11.24
C GLU A 135 -13.79 7.70 -10.22
N ILE A 136 -13.14 6.60 -9.83
CA ILE A 136 -13.68 5.66 -8.83
C ILE A 136 -12.59 5.40 -7.79
N TRP A 137 -12.90 5.59 -6.51
CA TRP A 137 -12.00 5.26 -5.41
C TRP A 137 -12.46 3.96 -4.78
N LEU A 138 -11.55 3.01 -4.66
CA LEU A 138 -11.79 1.71 -4.06
C LEU A 138 -10.82 1.43 -2.92
N GLY A 139 -11.28 0.81 -1.85
CA GLY A 139 -10.46 0.44 -0.70
C GLY A 139 -11.21 -0.45 0.28
N TYR A 140 -10.75 -0.54 1.52
CA TYR A 140 -11.34 -1.42 2.54
C TYR A 140 -11.95 -0.69 3.73
N GLY A 141 -11.74 0.63 3.82
CA GLY A 141 -12.25 1.45 4.91
C GLY A 141 -12.31 2.94 4.55
N PRO A 142 -12.80 3.77 5.48
CA PRO A 142 -12.87 5.21 5.34
C PRO A 142 -11.49 5.86 5.10
N GLU A 143 -11.41 6.74 4.10
CA GLU A 143 -10.18 7.51 3.81
C GLU A 143 -10.01 8.74 4.72
N GLN A 144 -11.04 9.11 5.47
CA GLN A 144 -11.06 10.30 6.31
C GLN A 144 -9.92 10.29 7.35
N LEU A 145 -9.26 11.43 7.54
CA LEU A 145 -8.11 11.59 8.44
C LEU A 145 -8.53 11.82 9.90
N SER A 146 -9.62 11.18 10.30
CA SER A 146 -10.20 11.27 11.63
C SER A 146 -10.88 9.97 12.00
N ILE A 147 -10.95 9.71 13.30
CA ILE A 147 -11.71 8.57 13.82
C ILE A 147 -13.21 8.85 13.54
N PRO A 148 -13.92 7.98 12.80
CA PRO A 148 -15.35 8.15 12.62
C PRO A 148 -16.10 8.15 13.95
N GLY A 149 -17.17 8.94 14.03
CA GLY A 149 -17.92 9.10 15.28
C GLY A 149 -18.64 7.84 15.78
N ASP A 150 -18.84 6.84 14.93
CA ASP A 150 -19.42 5.53 15.26
C ASP A 150 -18.36 4.43 15.52
N PHE A 151 -17.08 4.80 15.59
CA PHE A 151 -16.00 3.87 15.92
C PHE A 151 -15.85 3.72 17.44
N GLU A 152 -16.05 2.49 17.94
CA GLU A 152 -15.96 2.18 19.37
C GLU A 152 -14.91 1.10 19.61
N ILE A 153 -13.94 1.36 20.48
CA ILE A 153 -12.97 0.34 20.92
C ILE A 153 -13.60 -0.47 22.07
N PRO A 154 -13.56 -1.83 22.05
CA PRO A 154 -12.98 -2.74 21.05
C PRO A 154 -14.03 -3.35 20.09
N VAL A 155 -15.19 -2.71 19.94
CA VAL A 155 -16.37 -3.28 19.24
C VAL A 155 -16.26 -3.15 17.72
N SER A 156 -15.78 -2.00 17.24
CA SER A 156 -15.68 -1.69 15.82
C SER A 156 -14.49 -2.39 15.18
N SER A 157 -14.71 -2.94 13.99
CA SER A 157 -13.63 -3.46 13.15
C SER A 157 -12.68 -2.32 12.73
N PHE A 158 -11.38 -2.61 12.62
CA PHE A 158 -10.40 -1.67 12.06
C PHE A 158 -10.73 -1.23 10.62
N ALA A 159 -11.51 -2.01 9.87
CA ALA A 159 -12.02 -1.60 8.56
C ALA A 159 -12.96 -0.39 8.63
N LYS A 160 -13.50 -0.07 9.81
CA LYS A 160 -14.27 1.16 10.05
C LYS A 160 -13.42 2.32 10.53
N TYR A 161 -12.14 2.11 10.86
CA TYR A 161 -11.25 3.17 11.32
C TYR A 161 -10.96 4.18 10.20
N GLY A 162 -10.46 5.38 10.52
CA GLY A 162 -10.07 6.38 9.52
C GLY A 162 -8.72 6.08 8.88
N GLY A 163 -8.32 6.86 7.88
CA GLY A 163 -6.96 6.86 7.34
C GLY A 163 -6.61 5.68 6.44
N HIS A 164 -7.60 4.93 5.94
CA HIS A 164 -7.33 3.83 5.00
C HIS A 164 -6.93 4.36 3.62
N MET A 165 -5.98 3.67 2.99
CA MET A 165 -5.55 3.96 1.64
C MET A 165 -6.64 3.61 0.61
N SER A 166 -6.71 4.38 -0.48
CA SER A 166 -7.57 4.08 -1.62
C SER A 166 -6.83 3.97 -2.96
N LEU A 167 -7.30 3.05 -3.80
CA LEU A 167 -6.92 2.96 -5.20
C LEU A 167 -7.91 3.79 -6.02
N LYS A 168 -7.42 4.86 -6.64
CA LYS A 168 -8.18 5.74 -7.53
C LYS A 168 -8.01 5.27 -8.98
N LEU A 169 -9.11 4.83 -9.59
CA LEU A 169 -9.18 4.56 -11.02
C LEU A 169 -9.64 5.82 -11.75
N VAL A 170 -8.98 6.15 -12.86
CA VAL A 170 -9.29 7.34 -13.67
C VAL A 170 -9.45 6.94 -15.14
N LEU A 171 -10.61 7.24 -15.70
CA LEU A 171 -10.92 7.11 -17.12
C LEU A 171 -11.16 8.51 -17.69
N ASP A 172 -10.34 8.95 -18.65
CA ASP A 172 -10.66 10.11 -19.48
C ASP A 172 -11.11 9.65 -20.87
N SER A 173 -12.40 9.80 -21.16
CA SER A 173 -12.98 9.37 -22.43
C SER A 173 -12.46 10.12 -23.65
N ARG A 174 -11.68 11.21 -23.48
CA ARG A 174 -10.98 11.91 -24.57
C ARG A 174 -9.62 11.29 -24.90
N VAL A 175 -8.98 10.67 -23.92
CA VAL A 175 -7.63 10.11 -24.04
C VAL A 175 -7.73 8.58 -24.15
N MET A 176 -8.33 8.13 -25.25
CA MET A 176 -8.50 6.70 -25.53
C MET A 176 -7.21 6.11 -26.11
N LYS A 177 -6.16 6.01 -25.29
CA LYS A 177 -4.92 5.32 -25.65
C LYS A 177 -4.86 4.00 -24.89
N PRO A 178 -4.77 2.83 -25.58
CA PRO A 178 -4.55 1.57 -24.90
C PRO A 178 -3.25 1.64 -24.08
N LEU A 179 -3.38 1.56 -22.76
CA LEU A 179 -2.23 1.54 -21.84
C LEU A 179 -1.67 0.13 -21.71
N TYR A 180 -2.55 -0.87 -21.82
CA TYR A 180 -2.26 -2.29 -21.74
C TYR A 180 -3.29 -3.08 -22.54
N LYS A 181 -2.88 -4.21 -23.12
CA LYS A 181 -3.78 -5.20 -23.71
C LYS A 181 -3.74 -6.45 -22.85
N GLY A 182 -4.92 -6.89 -22.39
CA GLY A 182 -5.05 -8.10 -21.57
C GLY A 182 -4.38 -9.30 -22.22
N GLY A 183 -3.48 -9.97 -21.49
CA GLY A 183 -2.71 -11.12 -21.94
C GLY A 183 -1.22 -10.85 -22.15
N ASP A 184 -0.83 -9.59 -22.37
CA ASP A 184 0.58 -9.19 -22.50
C ASP A 184 1.29 -9.16 -21.13
N ASP A 185 2.60 -8.93 -21.11
CA ASP A 185 3.31 -8.66 -19.85
C ASP A 185 3.02 -7.23 -19.37
N ALA A 186 3.09 -6.99 -18.06
CA ALA A 186 2.82 -5.68 -17.48
C ALA A 186 3.66 -4.60 -18.19
N PRO A 187 3.06 -3.46 -18.60
CA PRO A 187 3.79 -2.42 -19.29
C PRO A 187 4.65 -1.69 -18.25
N GLY A 188 5.97 -1.68 -18.45
CA GLY A 188 6.90 -1.09 -17.49
C GLY A 188 7.27 -2.01 -16.33
N ASN A 189 8.27 -1.59 -15.55
CA ASN A 189 8.85 -2.34 -14.44
C ASN A 189 9.30 -1.44 -13.27
N ASN A 190 8.92 -0.16 -13.24
CA ASN A 190 9.20 0.71 -12.09
C ASN A 190 8.42 0.27 -10.84
N ILE A 191 7.22 -0.29 -11.01
CA ILE A 191 6.43 -0.89 -9.93
C ILE A 191 6.49 -2.40 -10.08
N ASP A 192 6.88 -3.09 -9.01
CA ASP A 192 6.91 -4.55 -8.96
C ASP A 192 5.51 -5.10 -8.65
N PHE A 193 4.85 -4.59 -7.61
CA PHE A 193 3.46 -4.92 -7.28
C PHE A 193 2.86 -3.97 -6.23
N LEU A 194 1.52 -3.86 -6.21
CA LEU A 194 0.76 -3.45 -5.02
C LEU A 194 0.44 -4.69 -4.18
N GLN A 195 0.82 -4.70 -2.91
CA GLN A 195 0.52 -5.82 -2.01
C GLN A 195 -0.77 -5.56 -1.23
N VAL A 196 -1.66 -6.54 -1.24
CA VAL A 196 -2.88 -6.55 -0.44
C VAL A 196 -2.96 -7.78 0.46
N GLY A 197 -3.21 -7.56 1.74
CA GLY A 197 -3.39 -8.58 2.78
C GLY A 197 -4.86 -8.74 3.12
N VAL A 198 -5.51 -9.77 2.57
CA VAL A 198 -6.96 -9.97 2.69
C VAL A 198 -7.31 -11.31 3.33
N PRO A 199 -8.45 -11.46 4.03
CA PRO A 199 -8.86 -12.75 4.61
C PRO A 199 -9.04 -13.87 3.56
N GLY A 200 -9.32 -13.49 2.32
CA GLY A 200 -9.42 -14.39 1.18
C GLY A 200 -9.45 -13.60 -0.12
N TYR A 201 -9.17 -14.29 -1.23
CA TYR A 201 -9.28 -13.74 -2.57
C TYR A 201 -9.81 -14.81 -3.53
N ARG A 202 -10.37 -14.39 -4.67
CA ARG A 202 -11.06 -15.29 -5.61
C ARG A 202 -10.39 -15.28 -6.98
N ILE A 203 -9.43 -16.18 -7.19
CA ILE A 203 -8.66 -16.30 -8.45
C ILE A 203 -9.58 -16.45 -9.66
N SER A 204 -10.65 -17.25 -9.57
CA SER A 204 -11.59 -17.44 -10.68
C SER A 204 -12.27 -16.13 -11.09
N GLN A 205 -12.55 -15.24 -10.13
CA GLN A 205 -13.13 -13.92 -10.40
C GLN A 205 -12.07 -12.98 -10.99
N MET A 206 -10.83 -13.03 -10.50
CA MET A 206 -9.72 -12.26 -11.09
C MET A 206 -9.55 -12.56 -12.58
N VAL A 207 -9.54 -13.85 -12.95
CA VAL A 207 -9.42 -14.28 -14.34
C VAL A 207 -10.66 -13.89 -15.16
N ALA A 208 -11.86 -14.07 -14.61
CA ALA A 208 -13.10 -13.69 -15.29
C ALA A 208 -13.19 -12.18 -15.58
N SER A 209 -12.62 -11.35 -14.70
CA SER A 209 -12.55 -9.89 -14.87
C SER A 209 -11.38 -9.43 -15.76
N GLY A 210 -10.60 -10.35 -16.34
CA GLY A 210 -9.51 -10.03 -17.27
C GLY A 210 -8.10 -9.94 -16.66
N GLY A 211 -7.93 -10.36 -15.41
CA GLY A 211 -6.61 -10.45 -14.76
C GLY A 211 -5.78 -11.64 -15.28
N LYS A 212 -4.47 -11.45 -15.39
CA LYS A 212 -3.50 -12.49 -15.80
C LYS A 212 -2.73 -12.98 -14.57
N ILE A 213 -3.06 -14.19 -14.11
CA ILE A 213 -2.35 -14.84 -13.00
C ILE A 213 -0.93 -15.19 -13.45
N LEU A 214 0.07 -14.73 -12.71
CA LEU A 214 1.47 -15.06 -12.94
C LEU A 214 1.86 -16.32 -12.16
N ASP A 215 1.48 -16.35 -10.89
CA ASP A 215 1.62 -17.49 -10.00
C ASP A 215 0.60 -17.40 -8.85
N ALA A 216 0.26 -18.55 -8.27
CA ALA A 216 -0.72 -18.68 -7.20
C ALA A 216 -0.32 -19.79 -6.21
N TYR A 217 0.93 -19.77 -5.76
CA TYR A 217 1.44 -20.73 -4.77
C TYR A 217 1.62 -20.06 -3.42
N GLY A 218 0.55 -20.07 -2.63
CA GLY A 218 0.48 -19.53 -1.28
C GLY A 218 0.14 -18.04 -1.19
N LEU A 219 0.71 -17.24 -2.08
CA LEU A 219 0.24 -15.90 -2.44
C LEU A 219 -0.17 -15.91 -3.92
N VAL A 220 -0.88 -14.88 -4.37
CA VAL A 220 -1.23 -14.70 -5.78
C VAL A 220 -0.51 -13.47 -6.34
N ASN A 221 0.32 -13.67 -7.36
CA ASN A 221 0.83 -12.57 -8.19
C ASN A 221 -0.02 -12.52 -9.45
N VAL A 222 -0.54 -11.34 -9.76
CA VAL A 222 -1.50 -11.14 -10.84
C VAL A 222 -1.29 -9.78 -11.49
N VAL A 223 -1.42 -9.71 -12.81
CA VAL A 223 -1.49 -8.45 -13.54
C VAL A 223 -2.97 -8.10 -13.72
N SER A 224 -3.37 -6.90 -13.28
CA SER A 224 -4.74 -6.42 -13.40
C SER A 224 -5.15 -6.19 -14.86
N PRO A 225 -6.45 -6.02 -15.15
CA PRO A 225 -6.94 -5.65 -16.48
C PRO A 225 -6.31 -4.37 -17.07
N SER A 226 -5.79 -3.47 -16.23
CA SER A 226 -5.08 -2.25 -16.65
C SER A 226 -3.56 -2.44 -16.85
N GLY A 227 -3.03 -3.64 -16.61
CA GLY A 227 -1.60 -3.89 -16.66
C GLY A 227 -0.87 -3.56 -15.36
N PHE A 228 -1.61 -3.30 -14.28
CA PHE A 228 -1.04 -2.97 -12.98
C PHE A 228 -0.74 -4.26 -12.19
N PRO A 229 0.53 -4.52 -11.79
CA PRO A 229 0.86 -5.72 -11.05
C PRO A 229 0.38 -5.63 -9.59
N MET A 230 -0.23 -6.71 -9.11
CA MET A 230 -0.74 -6.84 -7.75
C MET A 230 -0.34 -8.18 -7.13
N ARG A 231 -0.16 -8.17 -5.81
CA ARG A 231 0.14 -9.34 -4.99
C ARG A 231 -0.91 -9.48 -3.90
N GLY A 232 -1.64 -10.58 -3.92
CA GLY A 232 -2.57 -10.96 -2.85
C GLY A 232 -1.96 -11.93 -1.87
N ILE A 233 -2.03 -11.61 -0.59
CA ILE A 233 -1.64 -12.49 0.51
C ILE A 233 -2.87 -12.74 1.38
N VAL A 234 -3.09 -14.00 1.76
CA VAL A 234 -4.14 -14.32 2.73
C VAL A 234 -3.63 -13.97 4.12
N GLY A 235 -4.23 -13.00 4.79
CA GLY A 235 -3.80 -12.51 6.10
C GLY A 235 -4.73 -11.43 6.66
N ILE A 236 -4.42 -10.92 7.85
CA ILE A 236 -5.21 -9.85 8.49
C ILE A 236 -4.26 -8.71 8.83
N THR A 237 -4.59 -7.51 8.35
CA THR A 237 -3.88 -6.26 8.66
C THR A 237 -4.90 -5.16 8.97
N PRO A 238 -4.51 -4.11 9.72
CA PRO A 238 -5.39 -2.97 9.97
C PRO A 238 -5.86 -2.29 8.69
N ASP A 239 -4.93 -1.96 7.79
CA ASP A 239 -5.20 -1.57 6.39
C ASP A 239 -4.78 -2.73 5.47
N PRO A 240 -5.71 -3.36 4.74
CA PRO A 240 -5.41 -4.41 3.78
C PRO A 240 -4.52 -3.97 2.61
N ILE A 241 -4.43 -2.68 2.27
CA ILE A 241 -3.51 -2.20 1.23
C ILE A 241 -2.15 -1.89 1.89
N MET A 242 -1.27 -2.88 1.89
CA MET A 242 -0.10 -2.88 2.77
C MET A 242 1.05 -2.01 2.25
N LEU A 243 1.39 -2.14 0.96
CA LEU A 243 2.54 -1.43 0.37
C LEU A 243 2.49 -1.40 -1.15
N VAL A 244 3.20 -0.45 -1.73
CA VAL A 244 3.60 -0.47 -3.15
C VAL A 244 5.08 -0.82 -3.22
N ALA A 245 5.42 -1.88 -3.96
CA ALA A 245 6.79 -2.27 -4.21
C ALA A 245 7.33 -1.59 -5.47
N VAL A 246 8.44 -0.89 -5.32
CA VAL A 246 9.03 -0.05 -6.36
C VAL A 246 10.46 -0.51 -6.64
N ASN A 247 10.76 -0.72 -7.92
CA ASN A 247 12.09 -1.06 -8.38
C ASN A 247 12.97 0.19 -8.48
N CYS A 248 14.04 0.21 -7.71
CA CYS A 248 15.00 1.30 -7.61
C CYS A 248 16.34 0.90 -8.25
N LYS A 249 16.96 1.85 -8.97
CA LYS A 249 18.33 1.68 -9.47
C LYS A 249 19.33 1.78 -8.33
N ASP A 250 19.11 2.73 -7.42
CA ASP A 250 19.83 2.89 -6.17
C ASP A 250 18.84 3.07 -5.01
N VAL A 251 18.78 2.06 -4.13
CA VAL A 251 17.89 2.06 -2.96
C VAL A 251 18.27 3.19 -1.99
N LYS A 252 19.54 3.59 -1.91
CA LYS A 252 19.97 4.68 -1.01
C LYS A 252 19.46 6.03 -1.48
N GLU A 253 19.49 6.27 -2.79
CA GLU A 253 18.96 7.49 -3.39
C GLU A 253 17.44 7.60 -3.19
N SER A 254 16.71 6.52 -3.48
CA SER A 254 15.26 6.45 -3.22
C SER A 254 14.93 6.60 -1.73
N LYS A 255 15.69 5.96 -0.84
CA LYS A 255 15.52 6.12 0.61
C LYS A 255 15.67 7.58 1.02
N ALA A 256 16.77 8.24 0.60
CA ALA A 256 16.99 9.64 0.89
C ALA A 256 15.90 10.55 0.30
N PHE A 257 15.28 10.19 -0.82
CA PHE A 257 14.12 10.90 -1.36
C PHE A 257 12.92 10.81 -0.41
N TYR A 258 12.53 9.61 0.03
CA TYR A 258 11.38 9.43 0.93
C TYR A 258 11.63 9.98 2.34
N GLU A 259 12.87 9.95 2.83
CA GLU A 259 13.25 10.61 4.10
C GLU A 259 13.01 12.12 4.06
N LYS A 260 13.21 12.77 2.90
CA LYS A 260 12.89 14.20 2.72
C LYS A 260 11.40 14.49 2.72
N LEU A 261 10.56 13.48 2.44
CA LEU A 261 9.11 13.57 2.55
C LEU A 261 8.61 13.27 3.97
N GLY A 262 9.52 13.06 4.93
CA GLY A 262 9.20 12.73 6.32
C GLY A 262 9.01 11.24 6.59
N PHE A 263 9.24 10.36 5.60
CA PHE A 263 9.08 8.93 5.82
C PHE A 263 10.30 8.39 6.57
N VAL A 264 10.05 7.36 7.36
CA VAL A 264 11.09 6.68 8.14
C VAL A 264 11.17 5.21 7.73
N GLU A 265 12.34 4.62 7.92
CA GLU A 265 12.51 3.19 7.73
C GLU A 265 11.72 2.43 8.80
N GLN A 266 10.91 1.47 8.37
CA GLN A 266 10.03 0.67 9.23
C GLN A 266 10.28 -0.82 9.02
N GLU A 267 9.86 -1.66 9.97
CA GLU A 267 9.83 -3.11 9.77
C GLU A 267 8.90 -3.43 8.58
N TYR A 268 9.32 -4.35 7.71
CA TYR A 268 8.48 -4.83 6.62
C TYR A 268 7.12 -5.32 7.14
N PRO A 269 5.99 -4.86 6.57
CA PRO A 269 4.69 -5.22 7.10
C PRO A 269 4.34 -6.66 6.72
N TYR A 270 4.00 -7.47 7.71
CA TYR A 270 3.53 -8.84 7.54
C TYR A 270 2.05 -8.94 7.91
N SER A 271 1.31 -9.66 7.09
CA SER A 271 -0.10 -10.00 7.25
C SER A 271 -0.32 -11.30 8.05
N ARG A 272 0.76 -12.07 8.30
CA ARG A 272 0.72 -13.31 9.07
C ARG A 272 1.68 -13.30 10.26
N PRO A 273 1.37 -14.04 11.34
CA PRO A 273 2.28 -14.24 12.46
C PRO A 273 3.62 -14.88 12.09
N SER A 274 3.70 -15.56 10.94
CA SER A 274 4.92 -16.22 10.47
C SER A 274 6.03 -15.26 10.03
N LYS A 275 5.75 -13.97 9.82
CA LYS A 275 6.75 -12.93 9.53
C LYS A 275 7.85 -13.34 8.52
N GLY A 276 7.47 -13.72 7.31
CA GLY A 276 8.48 -13.99 6.26
C GLY A 276 9.09 -15.40 6.29
N THR A 277 8.78 -16.23 7.29
CA THR A 277 9.40 -17.56 7.46
C THR A 277 8.76 -18.67 6.62
N THR A 278 7.66 -18.37 5.91
CA THR A 278 6.91 -19.37 5.15
C THR A 278 6.81 -18.98 3.69
N ILE A 279 6.57 -19.98 2.84
CA ILE A 279 6.30 -19.79 1.41
C ILE A 279 5.04 -18.97 1.12
N PHE A 280 4.13 -18.84 2.10
CA PHE A 280 2.85 -18.14 1.95
C PHE A 280 2.97 -16.62 2.12
N GLU A 281 4.06 -16.17 2.73
CA GLU A 281 4.41 -14.78 2.93
C GLU A 281 5.93 -14.72 3.03
N PRO A 282 6.64 -14.64 1.88
CA PRO A 282 8.09 -14.68 1.85
C PRO A 282 8.69 -13.39 2.40
N ALA A 283 9.92 -13.48 2.91
CA ALA A 283 10.70 -12.31 3.26
C ALA A 283 10.89 -11.35 2.07
N PRO A 284 11.01 -10.03 2.31
CA PRO A 284 11.30 -9.09 1.24
C PRO A 284 12.64 -9.40 0.55
N PRO A 285 12.84 -8.98 -0.70
CA PRO A 285 14.11 -9.16 -1.39
C PRO A 285 15.29 -8.60 -0.59
N ALA A 286 16.45 -9.24 -0.71
CA ALA A 286 17.64 -8.80 0.00
C ALA A 286 17.99 -7.35 -0.38
N LYS A 287 18.35 -6.54 0.63
CA LYS A 287 18.68 -5.11 0.51
C LYS A 287 17.51 -4.20 0.12
N SER A 288 16.27 -4.71 0.18
CA SER A 288 15.10 -3.85 0.15
C SER A 288 14.96 -3.08 1.45
N VAL A 289 14.36 -1.89 1.35
CA VAL A 289 14.06 -1.02 2.50
C VAL A 289 12.58 -0.65 2.42
N TYR A 290 11.86 -0.80 3.54
CA TYR A 290 10.48 -0.35 3.65
C TYR A 290 10.42 1.04 4.29
N MET A 291 9.84 1.99 3.57
CA MET A 291 9.69 3.38 4.02
C MET A 291 8.20 3.68 4.23
N ALA A 292 7.83 4.18 5.40
CA ALA A 292 6.47 4.59 5.70
C ALA A 292 6.47 5.83 6.60
N PRO A 293 5.39 6.64 6.59
CA PRO A 293 5.28 7.82 7.44
C PRO A 293 5.21 7.47 8.93
N SER A 294 4.48 6.40 9.26
CA SER A 294 4.33 5.90 10.62
C SER A 294 4.20 4.37 10.65
N ALA A 295 4.31 3.78 11.83
CA ALA A 295 4.19 2.34 12.02
C ALA A 295 2.76 1.86 11.73
N GLY A 296 2.63 0.71 11.06
CA GLY A 296 1.33 0.11 10.76
C GLY A 296 0.58 0.75 9.59
N CYS A 297 1.13 1.81 8.99
CA CYS A 297 0.56 2.46 7.83
C CYS A 297 1.16 1.93 6.53
N MET A 298 0.44 2.17 5.44
CA MET A 298 0.89 1.85 4.10
C MET A 298 2.19 2.60 3.76
N GLY A 299 3.09 1.92 3.06
CA GLY A 299 4.40 2.44 2.72
C GLY A 299 4.88 2.01 1.34
N VAL A 300 6.12 2.35 1.04
CA VAL A 300 6.81 1.99 -0.20
C VAL A 300 7.93 1.03 0.11
N LEU A 301 7.93 -0.14 -0.55
CA LEU A 301 9.06 -1.06 -0.50
C LEU A 301 10.02 -0.73 -1.64
N LEU A 302 11.19 -0.22 -1.30
CA LEU A 302 12.26 0.09 -2.24
C LEU A 302 13.07 -1.18 -2.53
N GLN A 303 13.07 -1.65 -3.77
CA GLN A 303 13.72 -2.89 -4.17
C GLN A 303 14.88 -2.62 -5.14
N PRO A 304 16.07 -3.20 -4.94
CA PRO A 304 17.16 -3.02 -5.88
C PRO A 304 16.87 -3.78 -7.19
N THR A 305 17.03 -3.12 -8.33
CA THR A 305 16.98 -3.79 -9.65
C THR A 305 18.23 -3.55 -10.47
N LYS A 306 18.65 -4.57 -11.22
CA LYS A 306 19.67 -4.45 -12.26
C LYS A 306 19.09 -4.12 -13.63
N LYS A 307 17.77 -4.25 -13.79
CA LYS A 307 17.09 -4.00 -15.05
C LYS A 307 16.97 -2.49 -15.27
N ARG A 308 16.96 -2.07 -16.54
CA ARG A 308 16.59 -0.70 -16.87
C ARG A 308 15.16 -0.46 -16.43
N ILE A 309 14.95 0.59 -15.64
CA ILE A 309 13.62 0.97 -15.17
C ILE A 309 12.87 1.67 -16.30
N THR A 310 11.63 1.24 -16.51
CA THR A 310 10.68 1.77 -17.48
C THR A 310 9.37 2.03 -16.73
N PRO A 311 8.83 3.26 -16.76
CA PRO A 311 7.58 3.58 -16.08
C PRO A 311 6.40 2.76 -16.59
N ASN A 312 5.52 2.34 -15.68
CA ASN A 312 4.24 1.73 -16.03
C ASN A 312 3.26 2.83 -16.46
N PRO A 313 2.79 2.83 -17.72
CA PRO A 313 1.90 3.88 -18.24
C PRO A 313 0.52 3.88 -17.59
N ALA A 314 0.11 2.79 -16.93
CA ALA A 314 -1.16 2.72 -16.21
C ALA A 314 -1.09 3.41 -14.84
N VAL A 315 0.10 3.56 -14.24
CA VAL A 315 0.21 4.20 -12.92
C VAL A 315 0.63 5.64 -13.08
N GLU A 316 -0.25 6.53 -12.65
CA GLU A 316 0.00 7.97 -12.72
C GLU A 316 0.83 8.45 -11.54
N SER A 317 0.35 8.16 -10.32
CA SER A 317 0.98 8.72 -9.12
C SER A 317 0.63 7.99 -7.84
N LEU A 318 1.56 8.05 -6.88
CA LEU A 318 1.31 7.85 -5.46
C LEU A 318 0.78 9.16 -4.88
N ASN A 319 -0.37 9.12 -4.22
CA ASN A 319 -1.03 10.30 -3.67
C ASN A 319 -0.62 10.47 -2.21
N ILE A 320 0.01 11.60 -1.90
CA ILE A 320 0.44 11.99 -0.57
C ILE A 320 -0.44 13.13 -0.07
N VAL A 321 -1.02 12.95 1.11
CA VAL A 321 -1.72 14.01 1.82
C VAL A 321 -0.78 14.61 2.86
N TYR A 322 -0.68 15.94 2.90
CA TYR A 322 0.25 16.65 3.77
C TYR A 322 -0.40 17.86 4.45
N ASN A 323 0.18 18.34 5.54
CA ASN A 323 -0.27 19.55 6.22
C ASN A 323 0.66 20.74 5.88
N PRO A 324 0.22 21.73 5.08
CA PRO A 324 1.07 22.86 4.70
C PRO A 324 1.31 23.80 5.90
N THR A 325 2.54 23.91 6.38
CA THR A 325 2.88 24.79 7.53
C THR A 325 2.67 26.28 7.28
N ASN A 326 2.56 26.72 6.02
CA ASN A 326 2.49 28.14 5.65
C ASN A 326 1.13 28.57 5.07
N GLY A 327 0.10 27.72 5.16
CA GLY A 327 -1.25 28.03 4.64
C GLY A 327 -1.35 28.20 3.11
N ASN A 328 -0.27 27.91 2.39
CA ASN A 328 -0.29 27.87 0.93
C ASN A 328 -0.65 26.44 0.53
N ASP A 329 -1.93 26.25 0.18
CA ASP A 329 -2.43 25.00 -0.41
C ASP A 329 -1.80 24.86 -1.80
N GLY A 330 -0.58 24.30 -1.84
CA GLY A 330 0.14 23.93 -3.06
C GLY A 330 -0.52 22.73 -3.72
N ASP A 331 -1.77 22.88 -4.11
CA ASP A 331 -2.59 21.80 -4.64
C ASP A 331 -2.02 21.33 -5.99
N GLY A 332 -1.81 20.01 -6.10
CA GLY A 332 -1.42 19.39 -7.35
C GLY A 332 0.07 19.48 -7.68
N LEU A 333 0.96 19.69 -6.69
CA LEU A 333 2.38 19.47 -6.90
C LEU A 333 2.60 18.02 -7.34
N LEU A 334 3.25 17.85 -8.49
CA LEU A 334 3.64 16.55 -9.03
C LEU A 334 5.16 16.47 -9.05
N LEU A 335 5.71 15.58 -8.23
CA LEU A 335 7.11 15.21 -8.26
C LEU A 335 7.27 13.85 -8.92
N THR A 336 8.50 13.46 -9.21
CA THR A 336 8.83 12.12 -9.68
C THR A 336 9.91 11.56 -8.78
N ASP A 337 9.71 10.36 -8.25
CA ASP A 337 10.74 9.69 -7.46
C ASP A 337 11.88 9.19 -8.35
N PRO A 338 13.01 8.71 -7.78
CA PRO A 338 14.11 8.17 -8.57
C PRO A 338 13.78 6.93 -9.41
N SER A 339 12.64 6.25 -9.17
CA SER A 339 12.16 5.13 -9.97
C SER A 339 11.32 5.56 -11.18
N GLY A 340 10.91 6.83 -11.26
CA GLY A 340 10.00 7.33 -12.28
C GLY A 340 8.52 7.24 -11.91
N LEU A 341 8.18 6.90 -10.66
CA LEU A 341 6.83 6.97 -10.11
C LEU A 341 6.47 8.43 -9.80
N GLY A 342 5.34 8.90 -10.35
CA GLY A 342 4.79 10.21 -10.00
C GLY A 342 4.39 10.25 -8.52
N ILE A 343 4.65 11.36 -7.84
CA ILE A 343 4.22 11.62 -6.47
C ILE A 343 3.36 12.88 -6.50
N ARG A 344 2.06 12.72 -6.24
CA ARG A 344 1.08 13.82 -6.25
C ARG A 344 0.78 14.24 -4.82
N PHE A 345 0.93 15.53 -4.54
CA PHE A 345 0.63 16.09 -3.23
C PHE A 345 -0.74 16.78 -3.22
N MET A 346 -1.43 16.63 -2.10
CA MET A 346 -2.71 17.29 -1.81
C MET A 346 -2.71 17.74 -0.35
N SER A 347 -3.17 18.95 -0.06
CA SER A 347 -3.26 19.37 1.34
C SER A 347 -4.37 18.62 2.07
N ALA A 348 -4.23 18.43 3.38
CA ALA A 348 -5.22 17.74 4.21
C ALA A 348 -6.60 18.43 4.17
N SER A 349 -6.63 19.77 4.04
CA SER A 349 -7.84 20.57 3.86
C SER A 349 -8.52 20.25 2.53
N THR A 350 -7.80 20.34 1.40
CA THR A 350 -8.33 19.99 0.07
C THR A 350 -8.81 18.55 0.05
N PHE A 351 -8.02 17.62 0.57
CA PHE A 351 -8.38 16.21 0.61
C PHE A 351 -9.71 16.00 1.35
N THR A 352 -9.86 16.60 2.53
CA THR A 352 -11.10 16.52 3.34
C THR A 352 -12.30 17.12 2.60
N GLU A 353 -12.12 18.24 1.92
CA GLU A 353 -13.19 18.82 1.11
C GLU A 353 -13.56 17.95 -0.09
N GLU A 354 -12.57 17.39 -0.77
CA GLU A 354 -12.79 16.53 -1.92
C GLU A 354 -13.52 15.25 -1.51
N GLU A 355 -13.08 14.61 -0.43
CA GLU A 355 -13.70 13.41 0.15
C GLU A 355 -15.18 13.67 0.48
N LYS A 356 -15.50 14.77 1.16
CA LYS A 356 -16.89 15.17 1.44
C LYS A 356 -17.73 15.43 0.19
N LYS A 357 -17.14 16.01 -0.87
CA LYS A 357 -17.86 16.33 -2.12
C LYS A 357 -18.14 15.10 -2.99
N THR A 358 -17.47 13.97 -2.72
CA THR A 358 -17.46 12.79 -3.61
C THR A 358 -18.06 11.54 -2.99
N ARG A 359 -18.26 11.52 -1.67
CA ARG A 359 -19.17 10.59 -1.01
C ARG A 359 -20.64 10.87 -1.36
#